data_AF-A0A3D0RVE3-F1
#
_entry.id   AF-A0A3D0RVE3-F1
#
_cell.length_a   1.000
_cell.length_b   1.000
_cell.length_c   1.000
_cell.angle_alpha   90.00
_cell.angle_beta   90.00
_cell.angle_gamma   90.00
#
_symmetry.space_group_name_H-M   'P 1'
#
loop_
_entity.id
_entity.type
_entity.pdbx_description
1 polymer ?
#
loop_
_entity_poly.entity_id
_entity_poly.type
_entity_poly.pdbx_seq_one_letter_code
_entity_poly.pdbx_strand_id
1 'polypeptide(L)' 'MKNKKILLVEDSPDDQELIRMAFEDGRVANEFVVLSDGLQALDYLFCRGAYVERDISDTPLFILLDLKLPKLNGLEV' A
#
# COMPACT_ATOMS: atom_id res chain seq x y z
N MET A 1 -15.07 -10.41 11.49
CA MET A 1 -14.66 -9.07 11.02
C MET A 1 -13.78 -9.29 9.80
N LYS A 2 -14.01 -8.63 8.66
CA LYS A 2 -13.10 -8.71 7.51
C LYS A 2 -11.73 -8.16 7.97
N ASN A 3 -10.66 -8.91 7.81
CA ASN A 3 -9.31 -8.36 7.97
C ASN A 3 -9.11 -7.32 6.87
N LYS A 4 -9.20 -6.03 7.24
CA LYS A 4 -8.93 -4.95 6.30
C LYS A 4 -7.45 -4.95 5.93
N LYS A 5 -7.14 -4.62 4.67
CA LYS A 5 -5.77 -4.56 4.17
C LYS A 5 -5.08 -3.27 4.62
N ILE A 6 -3.77 -3.33 4.83
CA ILE A 6 -2.90 -2.15 4.95
C ILE A 6 -2.24 -1.94 3.60
N LEU A 7 -2.25 -0.71 3.10
CA LEU A 7 -1.56 -0.37 1.87
C LEU A 7 -0.19 0.21 2.22
N LEU A 8 0.88 -0.39 1.72
CA LEU A 8 2.25 0.11 1.83
C LEU A 8 2.76 0.49 0.44
N VAL A 9 3.17 1.75 0.29
CA VAL A 9 3.72 2.30 -0.95
C VAL A 9 5.15 2.73 -0.66
N GLU A 10 6.09 1.90 -1.09
CA GLU A 10 7.52 2.00 -0.78
C GLU A 10 8.29 1.34 -1.93
N ASP A 11 9.30 1.99 -2.50
CA ASP A 11 10.06 1.46 -3.64
C ASP A 11 11.28 0.63 -3.20
N SER A 12 11.74 0.82 -1.96
CA SER A 12 12.85 0.08 -1.34
C SER A 12 12.41 -1.27 -0.77
N PRO A 13 12.91 -2.42 -1.30
CA PRO A 13 12.58 -3.73 -0.77
C PRO A 13 13.01 -3.92 0.69
N ASP A 14 14.15 -3.32 1.07
CA ASP A 14 14.68 -3.41 2.44
C ASP A 14 13.75 -2.69 3.43
N ASP A 15 13.22 -1.52 3.05
CA ASP A 15 12.26 -0.78 3.89
C ASP A 15 10.90 -1.46 3.94
N GLN A 16 10.44 -2.08 2.86
CA GLN A 16 9.23 -2.91 2.86
C GLN A 16 9.33 -4.05 3.87
N GLU A 17 10.45 -4.79 3.87
CA GLU A 17 10.70 -5.88 4.82
C GLU A 17 10.80 -5.36 6.26
N LEU A 18 11.50 -4.26 6.48
CA LEU A 18 11.62 -3.64 7.81
C LEU A 18 10.24 -3.27 8.39
N ILE A 19 9.36 -2.69 7.56
CA ILE A 19 7.99 -2.35 7.95
C ILE A 19 7.19 -3.62 8.25
N ARG A 20 7.27 -4.65 7.39
CA ARG A 20 6.58 -5.93 7.63
C ARG A 20 6.98 -6.52 8.98
N MET A 21 8.28 -6.61 9.27
CA MET A 21 8.80 -7.11 10.54
C MET A 21 8.26 -6.32 11.74
N ALA A 22 8.27 -4.98 11.66
CA ALA A 22 7.78 -4.13 12.74
C ALA A 22 6.27 -4.36 13.05
N PHE A 23 5.48 -4.64 12.01
CA PHE A 23 4.05 -4.92 12.15
C PHE A 23 3.77 -6.34 12.66
N GLU A 24 4.57 -7.32 12.24
CA GLU A 24 4.53 -8.69 12.77
C GLU A 24 4.85 -8.73 14.27
N ASP A 25 5.90 -8.01 14.70
CA ASP A 25 6.26 -7.85 16.12
C ASP A 25 5.15 -7.16 16.92
N GLY A 26 4.46 -6.19 16.31
CA GLY A 26 3.27 -5.53 16.85
C GLY A 26 2.01 -6.41 16.90
N ARG A 27 2.08 -7.67 16.42
CA ARG A 27 0.96 -8.62 16.29
C ARG A 27 -0.19 -8.10 15.44
N VAL A 28 0.11 -7.30 14.41
CA VAL A 28 -0.88 -6.81 13.47
C VAL A 28 -1.14 -7.90 12.42
N ALA A 29 -2.34 -8.49 12.45
CA ALA A 29 -2.71 -9.61 11.57
C ALA A 29 -3.29 -9.18 10.21
N ASN A 30 -3.22 -7.89 9.88
CA ASN A 30 -3.76 -7.34 8.64
C ASN A 30 -2.85 -7.70 7.46
N GLU A 31 -3.46 -8.03 6.32
CA GLU A 31 -2.72 -8.29 5.08
C GLU A 31 -2.14 -7.00 4.53
N PHE A 32 -0.87 -7.04 4.11
CA PHE A 32 -0.22 -5.94 3.39
C PHE A 32 -0.41 -6.07 1.88
N VAL A 33 -0.91 -5.01 1.27
CA VAL A 33 -0.75 -4.78 -0.17
C VAL A 33 0.44 -3.85 -0.35
N VAL A 34 1.44 -4.30 -1.09
CA VAL A 34 2.67 -3.55 -1.30
C VAL A 34 2.75 -3.08 -2.75
N LEU A 35 3.02 -1.80 -2.92
CA LEU A 35 3.15 -1.12 -4.21
C LEU A 35 4.48 -0.36 -4.22
N SER A 36 5.13 -0.31 -5.38
CA SER A 36 6.50 0.25 -5.48
C SER A 36 6.56 1.64 -6.11
N ASP A 37 5.42 2.24 -6.46
CA ASP A 37 5.40 3.59 -7.04
C ASP A 37 4.04 4.27 -6.84
N GLY A 38 4.03 5.61 -6.93
CA GLY A 38 2.82 6.41 -6.71
C GLY A 38 1.73 6.21 -7.77
N LEU A 39 2.10 5.82 -9.00
CA LEU A 39 1.10 5.52 -10.04
C LEU A 39 0.33 4.26 -9.70
N GLN A 40 1.02 3.20 -9.25
CA GLN A 40 0.39 1.99 -8.74
C GLN A 40 -0.51 2.30 -7.54
N ALA A 41 -0.09 3.23 -6.66
CA ALA A 41 -0.91 3.65 -5.52
C ALA A 41 -2.23 4.27 -5.97
N LEU A 42 -2.20 5.21 -6.92
CA LEU A 42 -3.42 5.79 -7.48
C LEU A 42 -4.27 4.76 -8.23
N ASP A 43 -3.65 3.89 -9.02
CA ASP A 43 -4.37 2.83 -9.72
C ASP A 43 -5.08 1.90 -8.73
N TYR A 44 -4.44 1.57 -7.62
CA TYR A 44 -5.05 0.77 -6.56
C TYR A 44 -6.18 1.52 -5.86
N LEU A 45 -6.00 2.79 -5.49
CA LEU A 45 -7.00 3.56 -4.75
C LEU A 45 -8.25 3.86 -5.59
N PHE A 46 -8.08 4.12 -6.88
CA PHE A 46 -9.16 4.47 -7.80
C PHE A 46 -9.67 3.29 -8.64
N CYS A 47 -9.21 2.07 -8.37
CA CYS A 47 -9.57 0.85 -9.11
C CYS A 47 -9.37 1.02 -10.63
N ARG A 48 -8.15 1.43 -11.02
CA ARG A 48 -7.73 1.64 -12.40
C ARG A 48 -6.59 0.68 -12.76
N GLY A 49 -6.26 0.63 -14.04
CA GLY A 49 -5.14 -0.17 -14.54
C GLY A 49 -5.27 -1.63 -14.13
N ALA A 50 -4.26 -2.14 -13.43
CA ALA A 50 -4.22 -3.52 -12.93
C ALA A 50 -5.29 -3.85 -11.86
N TYR A 51 -5.97 -2.84 -11.30
CA TYR A 51 -6.92 -2.99 -10.19
C TYR A 51 -8.37 -2.69 -10.59
N VAL A 52 -8.69 -2.74 -11.88
CA VAL A 52 -10.05 -2.44 -12.39
C VAL A 52 -11.14 -3.37 -11.85
N GLU A 53 -10.78 -4.62 -11.51
CA GLU A 53 -11.72 -5.59 -10.95
C GLU A 53 -11.87 -5.47 -9.43
N ARG A 54 -11.10 -4.61 -8.77
CA ARG A 54 -11.20 -4.43 -7.32
C ARG A 54 -12.50 -3.71 -6.98
N ASP A 55 -13.08 -4.09 -5.85
CA ASP A 55 -14.17 -3.35 -5.25
C ASP A 55 -13.64 -2.06 -4.61
N ILE A 56 -14.13 -0.92 -5.09
CA ILE A 56 -13.77 0.40 -4.54
C ILE A 56 -14.22 0.57 -3.08
N SER A 57 -15.23 -0.18 -2.64
CA SER A 57 -15.68 -0.19 -1.25
C SER A 57 -14.74 -0.97 -0.32
N ASP A 58 -13.86 -1.82 -0.86
CA ASP A 58 -12.81 -2.52 -0.12
C ASP A 58 -11.59 -1.61 0.10
N THR A 59 -11.81 -0.52 0.82
CA THR A 59 -10.76 0.46 1.11
C THR A 59 -9.77 -0.06 2.17
N PRO A 60 -8.47 0.24 2.02
CA PRO A 60 -7.48 -0.11 3.02
C PRO A 60 -7.82 0.54 4.37
N LEU A 61 -7.36 -0.07 5.45
CA LEU A 61 -7.55 0.46 6.81
C LEU A 61 -6.80 1.79 7.00
N PHE A 62 -5.56 1.84 6.50
CA PHE A 62 -4.74 3.03 6.36
C PHE A 62 -3.67 2.78 5.28
N ILE A 63 -2.96 3.84 4.92
CA ILE A 63 -1.92 3.83 3.90
C ILE A 63 -0.62 4.31 4.54
N LEU A 64 0.46 3.55 4.36
CA LEU A 64 1.83 3.97 4.60
C LEU A 64 2.41 4.36 3.25
N LEU A 65 2.77 5.63 3.09
CA LEU A 65 3.17 6.22 1.83
C LEU A 65 4.54 6.87 2.01
N ASP A 66 5.55 6.38 1.31
CA ASP A 66 6.81 7.11 1.18
C ASP A 66 6.60 8.35 0.30
N LEU A 67 7.28 9.43 0.66
CA LEU A 67 7.27 10.67 -0.10
C LEU A 67 8.15 10.59 -1.34
N LYS A 68 9.23 9.78 -1.30
CA LYS A 68 10.23 9.73 -2.37
C LYS A 68 10.02 8.54 -3.32
N LEU A 69 8.86 8.51 -3.95
CA LEU A 69 8.52 7.43 -4.88
C LEU A 69 8.94 7.72 -6.34
N PRO A 70 9.25 6.67 -7.12
CA PRO A 70 9.43 6.76 -8.56
C PRO A 70 8.09 6.97 -9.28
N LYS A 71 8.17 7.42 -10.55
CA LYS A 71 7.04 7.76 -11.45
C LYS A 71 6.15 8.91 -11.00
N LEU A 72 5.60 8.87 -9.78
CA LEU A 72 4.79 9.91 -9.17
C LEU A 72 5.23 10.07 -7.72
N ASN A 73 5.50 11.31 -7.31
CA ASN A 73 5.96 11.60 -5.96
C ASN A 73 4.85 11.31 -4.94
N GLY A 74 5.19 10.87 -3.73
CA GLY A 74 4.19 10.61 -2.69
C GLY A 74 3.40 11.85 -2.26
N LEU A 75 3.92 13.06 -2.48
CA LEU A 75 3.18 14.31 -2.26
C LEU A 75 2.08 14.58 -3.30
N GLU A 76 2.12 13.88 -4.44
CA GLU A 76 1.16 14.03 -5.54
C GLU A 76 0.11 12.91 -5.57
N VAL A 77 0.21 11.95 -4.64
CA VAL A 77 -0.72 10.82 -4.44
C VAL A 77 -1.81 11.19 -3.44
#